data_AF-A0A921BF07-F1
#
_entry.id   AF-A0A921BF07-F1
#
_cell.length_a   1.000
_cell.length_b   1.000
_cell.length_c   1.000
_cell.angle_alpha   90.00
_cell.angle_beta   90.00
_cell.angle_gamma   90.00
#
_symmetry.space_group_name_H-M   'P 1'
#
loop_
_entity.id
_entity.type
_entity.pdbx_description
1 polymer ?
#
loop_
_entity_poly.entity_id
_entity_poly.type
_entity_poly.pdbx_seq_one_letter_code
_entity_poly.pdbx_strand_id
1 'polypeptide(L)'
;MYDGADLTIIDFDDAGYGWFAHEAAVALHPAFGEPWFPYAREAFLEGYCSIHEMDSEEISSIDTFLAVRSLMIVGWLDARPELPIYEYFSVVIEAAEKAVKNLVTTS
;
A
#
# COMPACT_ATOMS: atom_id res chain seq x y z
N MET A 1 -1.77 -1.25 17.28
CA MET A 1 -1.40 -0.83 18.65
C MET A 1 -0.21 -1.65 19.10
N TYR A 2 0.80 -1.02 19.69
CA TYR A 2 1.99 -1.67 20.22
C TYR A 2 1.92 -1.69 21.75
N ASP A 3 2.13 -2.86 22.35
CA ASP A 3 2.21 -3.07 23.79
C ASP A 3 3.39 -3.98 24.13
N GLY A 4 4.58 -3.39 24.27
CA GLY A 4 5.79 -4.10 24.68
C GLY A 4 6.23 -5.18 23.68
N ALA A 5 5.81 -6.42 23.89
CA ALA A 5 6.10 -7.52 22.98
C ALA A 5 4.96 -7.79 21.98
N ASP A 6 3.78 -7.23 22.22
CA ASP A 6 2.57 -7.56 21.49
C ASP A 6 2.19 -6.46 20.48
N LEU A 7 1.69 -6.90 19.33
CA LEU A 7 1.13 -6.05 18.29
C LEU A 7 -0.32 -6.46 18.04
N THR A 8 -1.22 -5.49 18.13
CA THR A 8 -2.64 -5.68 17.82
C THR A 8 -3.02 -4.87 16.58
N ILE A 9 -3.54 -5.53 15.56
CA ILE A 9 -4.15 -4.87 14.40
C ILE A 9 -5.54 -4.36 14.81
N ILE A 10 -5.87 -3.14 14.39
CA ILE A 10 -7.14 -2.46 14.66
C ILE A 10 -7.64 -1.84 13.35
N ASP A 11 -8.79 -1.17 13.38
CA ASP A 11 -9.35 -0.42 12.25
C ASP A 11 -9.76 -1.31 11.05
N PHE A 12 -10.75 -2.18 11.30
CA PHE A 12 -11.27 -3.15 10.32
C PHE A 12 -12.48 -2.63 9.52
N ASP A 13 -12.77 -1.33 9.55
CA ASP A 13 -13.95 -0.77 8.86
C ASP A 13 -13.84 -0.86 7.32
N ASP A 14 -12.61 -0.97 6.80
CA ASP A 14 -12.31 -1.23 5.38
C ASP A 14 -12.09 -2.73 5.06
N ALA A 15 -12.29 -3.63 6.04
CA ALA A 15 -12.02 -5.06 5.85
C ALA A 15 -13.06 -5.74 4.95
N GLY A 16 -12.57 -6.66 4.11
CA GLY A 16 -13.40 -7.42 3.19
C GLY A 16 -12.61 -8.50 2.46
N TYR A 17 -13.27 -9.25 1.58
CA TYR A 17 -12.59 -10.20 0.72
C TYR A 17 -11.79 -9.48 -0.38
N GLY A 18 -10.57 -9.93 -0.63
CA GLY A 18 -9.68 -9.38 -1.64
C GLY A 18 -8.49 -10.30 -1.94
N TRP A 19 -7.56 -9.79 -2.72
CA TRP A 19 -6.31 -10.49 -3.04
C TRP A 19 -5.27 -10.25 -1.93
N PHE A 20 -4.49 -11.27 -1.55
CA PHE A 20 -3.42 -11.12 -0.56
C PHE A 20 -2.36 -10.10 -0.99
N ALA A 21 -2.06 -10.04 -2.29
CA ALA A 21 -1.18 -9.01 -2.85
C ALA A 21 -1.72 -7.58 -2.67
N HIS A 22 -3.04 -7.39 -2.63
CA HIS A 22 -3.64 -6.09 -2.32
C HIS A 22 -3.44 -5.74 -0.84
N GLU A 23 -3.63 -6.68 0.08
CA GLU A 23 -3.35 -6.47 1.51
C GLU A 23 -1.87 -6.13 1.73
N ALA A 24 -0.96 -6.86 1.08
CA ALA A 24 0.47 -6.58 1.10
C ALA A 24 0.78 -5.17 0.59
N ALA A 25 0.17 -4.76 -0.53
CA ALA A 25 0.32 -3.42 -1.07
C ALA A 25 -0.20 -2.34 -0.10
N VAL A 26 -1.33 -2.57 0.58
CA VAL A 26 -1.85 -1.64 1.60
C VAL A 26 -0.85 -1.48 2.76
N ALA A 27 -0.28 -2.58 3.25
CA ALA A 27 0.70 -2.56 4.33
C ALA A 27 2.03 -1.88 3.92
N LEU A 28 2.45 -2.06 2.67
CA LEU A 28 3.70 -1.50 2.13
C LEU A 28 3.57 -0.05 1.63
N HIS A 29 2.36 0.41 1.31
CA HIS A 29 2.12 1.73 0.71
C HIS A 29 2.73 2.90 1.51
N PRO A 30 2.72 2.94 2.86
CA PRO A 30 3.36 4.01 3.61
C PRO A 30 4.88 4.15 3.37
N ALA A 31 5.54 3.06 2.98
CA ALA A 31 6.96 3.05 2.61
C ALA A 31 7.19 3.39 1.14
N PHE A 32 6.14 3.43 0.33
CA PHE A 32 6.26 3.48 -1.12
C PHE A 32 6.76 4.84 -1.60
N GLY A 33 7.83 4.85 -2.38
CA GLY A 33 8.52 6.06 -2.82
C GLY A 33 9.66 6.50 -1.90
N GLU A 34 9.82 5.86 -0.74
CA GLU A 34 10.94 6.09 0.16
C GLU A 34 12.20 5.31 -0.26
N PRO A 35 13.42 5.82 0.01
CA PRO A 35 14.67 5.12 -0.32
C PRO A 35 14.80 3.73 0.33
N TRP A 36 14.11 3.51 1.44
CA TRP A 36 14.14 2.27 2.22
C TRP A 36 13.01 1.29 1.83
N PHE A 37 12.20 1.60 0.82
CA PHE A 37 11.13 0.72 0.33
C PHE A 37 11.59 -0.71 -0.02
N PRO A 38 12.73 -0.93 -0.72
CA PRO A 38 13.15 -2.29 -1.06
C PRO A 38 13.38 -3.17 0.17
N TYR A 39 13.97 -2.59 1.22
CA TYR A 39 14.20 -3.29 2.48
C TYR A 39 12.88 -3.60 3.22
N ALA A 40 11.95 -2.64 3.25
CA ALA A 40 10.63 -2.87 3.84
C ALA A 40 9.85 -3.96 3.10
N ARG A 41 9.90 -3.97 1.75
CA ARG A 41 9.25 -5.00 0.93
C ARG A 41 9.83 -6.39 1.24
N GLU A 42 11.15 -6.51 1.26
CA GLU A 42 11.83 -7.77 1.56
C GLU A 42 11.48 -8.29 2.95
N ALA A 43 11.64 -7.46 3.99
CA ALA A 43 11.35 -7.84 5.37
C ALA A 43 9.86 -8.19 5.59
N PHE A 44 8.95 -7.44 4.95
CA PHE A 44 7.52 -7.74 5.01
C PHE A 44 7.22 -9.11 4.37
N LEU A 45 7.74 -9.37 3.16
CA LEU A 45 7.52 -10.63 2.46
C LEU A 45 8.13 -11.82 3.19
N GLU A 46 9.31 -11.66 3.80
CA GLU A 46 9.91 -12.70 4.64
C GLU A 46 8.98 -13.08 5.81
N GLY A 47 8.44 -12.09 6.51
CA GLY A 47 7.51 -12.31 7.61
C GLY A 47 6.16 -12.88 7.15
N TYR A 48 5.55 -12.29 6.14
CA TYR A 48 4.23 -12.68 5.63
C TYR A 48 4.26 -14.10 5.02
N CYS A 49 5.24 -14.37 4.16
CA CYS A 49 5.39 -15.66 3.49
C CYS A 49 5.84 -16.80 4.41
N SER A 50 6.30 -16.50 5.62
CA SER A 50 6.54 -17.52 6.65
C SER A 50 5.25 -18.20 7.15
N ILE A 51 4.10 -17.55 6.95
CA ILE A 51 2.77 -18.04 7.36
C ILE A 51 1.89 -18.36 6.15
N HIS A 52 1.91 -17.51 5.11
CA HIS A 52 1.11 -17.69 3.90
C HIS A 52 1.98 -17.60 2.64
N GLU A 53 2.18 -18.74 1.97
CA GLU A 53 2.96 -18.78 0.74
C GLU A 53 2.25 -18.04 -0.40
N MET A 54 2.94 -17.06 -0.98
CA MET A 54 2.53 -16.39 -2.22
C MET A 54 3.45 -16.87 -3.35
N ASP A 55 2.87 -17.19 -4.51
CA ASP A 55 3.69 -17.53 -5.67
C ASP A 55 4.33 -16.28 -6.31
N SER A 56 5.17 -16.52 -7.32
CA SER A 56 5.87 -15.43 -8.01
C SER A 56 4.94 -14.46 -8.74
N GLU A 57 3.79 -14.94 -9.24
CA GLU A 57 2.81 -14.11 -9.94
C GLU A 57 2.10 -13.19 -8.94
N GLU A 58 1.65 -13.73 -7.80
CA GLU A 58 1.06 -12.97 -6.71
C GLU A 58 2.03 -11.92 -6.16
N ILE A 59 3.29 -12.27 -5.89
CA ILE A 59 4.30 -11.32 -5.41
C ILE A 59 4.56 -10.21 -6.44
N SER A 60 4.58 -10.55 -7.73
CA SER A 60 4.73 -9.55 -8.80
C SER A 60 3.52 -8.62 -8.90
N SER A 61 2.31 -9.11 -8.59
CA SER A 61 1.08 -8.32 -8.65
C SER A 61 1.00 -7.23 -7.57
N ILE A 62 1.81 -7.30 -6.51
CA ILE A 62 1.92 -6.27 -5.46
C ILE A 62 2.22 -4.90 -6.09
N ASP A 63 3.08 -4.86 -7.10
CA ASP A 63 3.48 -3.63 -7.77
C ASP A 63 2.28 -2.97 -8.47
N THR A 64 1.42 -3.76 -9.11
CA THR A 64 0.13 -3.28 -9.65
C THR A 64 -0.80 -2.79 -8.55
N PHE A 65 -0.91 -3.52 -7.45
CA PHE A 65 -1.78 -3.12 -6.33
C PHE A 65 -1.29 -1.87 -5.59
N LEU A 66 0.01 -1.55 -5.60
CA LEU A 66 0.52 -0.27 -5.09
C LEU A 66 0.01 0.93 -5.90
N ALA A 67 -0.09 0.79 -7.23
CA ALA A 67 -0.77 1.77 -8.06
C ALA A 67 -2.27 1.87 -7.73
N VAL A 68 -2.96 0.73 -7.63
CA VAL A 68 -4.37 0.70 -7.25
C VAL A 68 -4.62 1.39 -5.92
N ARG A 69 -3.80 1.10 -4.89
CA ARG A 69 -3.89 1.74 -3.58
C ARG A 69 -3.71 3.25 -3.65
N SER A 70 -2.78 3.72 -4.49
CA SER A 70 -2.58 5.16 -4.69
C SER A 70 -3.83 5.83 -5.29
N LEU A 71 -4.48 5.18 -6.27
CA LEU A 71 -5.73 5.66 -6.84
C LEU A 71 -6.90 5.61 -5.85
N MET A 72 -6.96 4.59 -4.99
CA MET A 72 -7.97 4.51 -3.92
C MET A 72 -7.85 5.68 -2.94
N ILE A 73 -6.62 6.08 -2.57
CA ILE A 73 -6.40 7.22 -1.68
C ILE A 73 -6.82 8.53 -2.36
N VAL A 74 -6.50 8.71 -3.65
CA VAL A 74 -7.00 9.86 -4.43
C VAL A 74 -8.53 9.90 -4.41
N GLY A 75 -9.20 8.79 -4.73
CA GLY A 75 -10.66 8.72 -4.72
C GLY A 75 -11.28 8.96 -3.33
N TRP A 76 -10.62 8.48 -2.27
CA TRP A 76 -11.08 8.70 -0.89
C TRP A 76 -11.03 10.17 -0.48
N LEU A 77 -9.97 10.89 -0.88
CA LEU A 77 -9.83 12.34 -0.64
C LEU A 77 -10.78 13.16 -1.51
N ASP A 78 -10.90 12.84 -2.80
CA ASP A 78 -11.81 13.53 -3.73
C ASP A 78 -13.27 13.48 -3.25
N ALA A 79 -13.67 12.36 -2.64
CA ALA A 79 -14.99 12.19 -2.06
C ALA A 79 -15.23 12.97 -0.75
N ARG A 80 -14.19 13.60 -0.17
CA ARG A 80 -14.23 14.26 1.16
C ARG A 80 -13.55 15.64 1.16
N PRO A 81 -13.96 16.57 0.27
CA PRO A 81 -13.37 17.91 0.20
C PRO A 81 -13.58 18.75 1.46
N GLU A 82 -14.51 18.37 2.33
CA GLU A 82 -14.79 19.01 3.61
C GLU A 82 -13.73 18.74 4.70
N LEU A 83 -12.89 17.72 4.55
CA LEU A 83 -11.88 17.37 5.55
C LEU A 83 -10.63 18.26 5.40
N PRO A 84 -9.98 18.68 6.51
CA PRO A 84 -8.76 19.50 6.44
C PRO A 84 -7.63 18.87 5.61
N ILE A 85 -7.54 17.53 5.60
CA ILE A 85 -6.54 16.78 4.84
C ILE A 85 -6.65 16.99 3.31
N TYR A 86 -7.78 17.52 2.83
CA TYR A 86 -7.95 17.86 1.42
C TYR A 86 -6.95 18.92 0.94
N GLU A 87 -6.32 19.69 1.83
CA GLU A 87 -5.22 20.61 1.47
C GLU A 87 -4.04 19.90 0.79
N TYR A 88 -3.86 18.60 1.03
CA TYR A 88 -2.81 17.77 0.42
C TYR A 88 -3.24 17.10 -0.88
N PHE A 89 -4.47 17.32 -1.37
CA PHE A 89 -5.02 16.57 -2.51
C PHE A 89 -4.12 16.61 -3.75
N SER A 90 -3.59 17.79 -4.12
CA SER A 90 -2.66 17.91 -5.24
C SER A 90 -1.38 17.11 -5.05
N VAL A 91 -0.82 17.08 -3.82
CA VAL A 91 0.38 16.31 -3.49
C VAL A 91 0.12 14.81 -3.64
N VAL A 92 -1.05 14.35 -3.21
CA VAL A 92 -1.45 12.94 -3.33
C VAL A 92 -1.64 12.53 -4.79
N ILE A 93 -2.22 13.40 -5.63
CA ILE A 93 -2.32 13.16 -7.08
C ILE A 93 -0.92 13.03 -7.69
N GLU A 94 -0.01 13.96 -7.39
CA GLU A 94 1.36 13.92 -7.91
C GLU A 94 2.10 12.63 -7.48
N ALA A 95 1.93 12.21 -6.24
CA ALA A 95 2.49 10.95 -5.74
C ALA A 95 1.90 9.74 -6.47
N ALA A 96 0.58 9.70 -6.69
CA ALA A 96 -0.09 8.63 -7.42
C ALA A 96 0.35 8.58 -8.90
N GLU A 97 0.53 9.73 -9.55
CA GLU A 97 1.07 9.75 -10.92
C GLU A 97 2.49 9.20 -11.00
N LYS A 98 3.36 9.57 -10.04
CA LYS A 98 4.75 9.08 -9.98
C LYS A 98 4.78 7.57 -9.78
N ALA A 99 3.93 7.07 -8.89
CA ALA A 99 3.74 5.63 -8.66
C ALA A 99 3.39 4.88 -9.94
N VAL A 100 2.39 5.35 -10.69
CA VAL A 100 1.95 4.73 -11.94
C VAL A 100 3.04 4.78 -13.01
N LYS A 101 3.73 5.92 -13.16
CA LYS A 101 4.82 6.06 -14.13
C LYS A 101 5.94 5.04 -13.89
N ASN A 102 6.36 4.87 -12.64
CA ASN A 102 7.42 3.92 -12.29
C ASN A 102 7.06 2.47 -12.65
N LEU A 103 5.78 2.09 -12.54
CA LEU A 103 5.33 0.75 -12.88
C LEU A 103 5.31 0.49 -14.40
N VAL A 104 4.91 1.49 -15.18
CA VAL A 104 4.81 1.38 -16.65
C VAL A 104 6.19 1.41 -17.31
N THR A 105 7.16 2.13 -16.75
CA THR A 105 8.52 2.22 -17.32
C THR A 105 9.45 1.06 -16.98
N THR A 106 9.03 0.14 -16.12
CA THR A 106 9.82 -1.04 -15.71
C THR A 106 9.41 -2.31 -16.46
N SER A 107 8.54 -2.18 -17.48
CA SER A 107 8.09 -3.26 -18.40
C SER A 107 8.77 -3.18 -19.77
#